data_AF-A0A1D1YRB4-F1
#
_entry.id   AF-A0A1D1YRB4-F1
#
_cell.length_a   1.000
_cell.length_b   1.000
_cell.length_c   1.000
_cell.angle_alpha   90.00
_cell.angle_beta   90.00
_cell.angle_gamma   90.00
#
_symmetry.space_group_name_H-M   'P 1'
#
loop_
_entity.id
_entity.type
_entity.pdbx_description
1 polymer ?
#
loop_
_entity_poly.entity_id
_entity_poly.type
_entity_poly.pdbx_seq_one_letter_code
_entity_poly.pdbx_strand_id
1 'polypeptide(L)'
;MGIKEFVLYFTFTTFLLSLLFIPPIITRPTAALLRLTDARAPPPRRPYPATFAYLISASKGDVGRLKRVLGALYHPGNHYLLHLDREAAAGEHARLAEFVSGHPVFSGAGNVWVVGKSNLVTYRGPTMLATTLHAMAVLLRACEWDWFIN
;
A
#
# COMPACT_ATOMS: atom_id res chain seq x y z
N MET A 1 21.13 7.34 39.67
CA MET A 1 19.97 6.45 39.55
C MET A 1 20.47 5.03 39.41
N GLY A 2 19.99 4.07 40.21
CA GLY A 2 20.44 2.68 40.13
C GLY A 2 19.95 1.98 38.86
N ILE A 3 20.68 0.98 38.38
CA ILE A 3 20.33 0.22 37.17
C ILE A 3 18.90 -0.38 37.28
N LYS A 4 18.51 -0.83 38.48
CA LYS A 4 17.18 -1.40 38.73
C LYS A 4 16.05 -0.39 38.54
N GLU A 5 16.24 0.83 39.05
CA GLU A 5 15.29 1.94 38.88
C GLU A 5 15.14 2.29 37.40
N PHE A 6 16.27 2.41 36.69
CA PHE A 6 16.26 2.70 35.25
C PHE A 6 15.49 1.65 34.43
N VAL A 7 15.71 0.36 34.71
CA VAL A 7 15.00 -0.73 34.02
C VAL A 7 13.50 -0.68 34.31
N LEU A 8 13.09 -0.37 35.54
CA LEU A 8 11.68 -0.27 35.92
C LEU A 8 10.98 0.90 35.20
N TYR A 9 11.59 2.08 35.15
CA TYR A 9 11.04 3.21 34.41
C TYR A 9 10.97 2.93 32.90
N PHE A 10 11.99 2.28 32.35
CA PHE A 10 12.03 1.92 30.92
C PHE A 10 10.96 0.88 30.54
N THR A 11 10.75 -0.17 31.34
CA THR A 11 9.70 -1.16 31.09
C THR A 11 8.31 -0.55 31.26
N PHE A 12 8.12 0.30 32.28
CA PHE A 12 6.85 0.98 32.50
C PHE A 12 6.50 1.95 31.36
N THR A 13 7.47 2.75 30.90
CA THR A 13 7.26 3.70 29.78
C THR A 13 7.01 2.98 28.46
N THR A 14 7.74 1.91 28.15
CA THR A 14 7.49 1.11 26.95
C THR A 14 6.14 0.38 26.98
N PHE A 15 5.71 -0.10 28.15
CA PHE A 15 4.37 -0.66 28.35
C PHE A 15 3.26 0.39 28.22
N LEU A 16 3.47 1.59 28.77
CA LEU A 16 2.52 2.69 28.62
C LEU A 16 2.41 3.14 27.16
N LEU A 17 3.54 3.26 26.45
CA LEU A 17 3.55 3.58 25.02
C LEU A 17 2.84 2.49 24.21
N SER A 18 3.08 1.20 24.49
CA SER A 18 2.39 0.13 23.76
C SER A 18 0.87 0.21 23.97
N LEU A 19 0.40 0.42 25.20
CA LEU A 19 -1.03 0.61 25.50
C LEU A 19 -1.63 1.85 24.83
N LEU A 20 -0.85 2.90 24.59
CA LEU A 20 -1.32 4.11 23.90
C LEU A 20 -1.35 3.96 22.37
N PHE A 21 -0.49 3.11 21.79
CA PHE A 21 -0.39 2.91 20.33
C PHE A 21 -1.15 1.68 19.79
N ILE A 22 -1.52 0.72 20.64
CA ILE A 22 -2.31 -0.48 20.27
C ILE A 22 -3.82 -0.22 20.02
N PRO A 23 -4.52 0.76 20.64
CA PRO A 23 -5.99 0.73 20.68
C PRO A 23 -6.76 1.21 19.43
N PRO A 24 -6.20 1.67 18.29
CA PRO A 24 -7.03 1.84 17.09
C PRO A 24 -7.04 0.59 16.19
N ILE A 25 -6.24 -0.44 16.48
CA ILE A 25 -6.15 -1.65 15.62
C ILE A 25 -7.18 -2.71 16.02
N ILE A 26 -7.49 -2.85 17.32
CA ILE A 26 -8.33 -3.95 17.83
C ILE A 26 -9.83 -3.56 17.89
N THR A 27 -10.16 -2.27 17.87
CA THR A 27 -11.54 -1.77 17.98
C THR A 27 -12.28 -1.69 16.65
N ARG A 28 -11.65 -2.02 15.51
CA ARG A 28 -12.39 -2.18 14.26
C ARG A 28 -13.21 -3.47 14.37
N PRO A 29 -14.55 -3.39 14.30
CA PRO A 29 -15.38 -4.54 14.53
C PRO A 29 -15.04 -5.64 13.53
N THR A 30 -15.02 -6.87 14.04
CA THR A 30 -14.90 -8.17 13.39
C THR A 30 -16.03 -8.44 12.38
N ALA A 31 -16.58 -7.41 11.74
CA ALA A 31 -17.63 -7.53 10.74
C ALA A 31 -17.16 -8.30 9.49
N ALA A 32 -15.85 -8.30 9.21
CA ALA A 32 -15.27 -9.07 8.11
C ALA A 32 -15.37 -10.60 8.35
N LEU A 33 -15.27 -11.07 9.60
CA LEU A 33 -15.37 -12.49 9.92
C LEU A 33 -16.83 -13.00 9.82
N LEU A 34 -17.80 -12.17 10.22
CA LEU A 34 -19.23 -12.49 10.12
C LEU A 34 -19.77 -12.48 8.67
N ARG A 35 -19.02 -11.92 7.70
CA ARG A 35 -19.40 -11.99 6.27
C ARG A 35 -19.00 -13.29 5.58
N LEU A 36 -18.11 -14.09 6.17
CA LEU A 36 -17.73 -15.40 5.62
C LEU A 36 -18.86 -16.44 5.73
N THR A 37 -19.86 -16.20 6.59
CA THR A 37 -20.97 -17.13 6.81
C THR A 37 -22.17 -16.92 5.91
N ASP A 38 -22.20 -15.89 5.06
CA ASP A 38 -23.30 -15.65 4.12
C ASP A 38 -23.00 -16.26 2.74
N ALA A 39 -22.73 -17.57 2.73
CA ALA A 39 -22.39 -18.34 1.52
C ALA A 39 -23.57 -18.60 0.58
N ARG A 40 -24.72 -17.93 0.77
CA ARG A 40 -25.98 -18.23 0.07
C ARG A 40 -26.45 -17.14 -0.88
N ALA A 41 -25.85 -15.95 -0.86
CA ALA A 41 -26.09 -14.95 -1.89
C ALA A 41 -25.29 -15.31 -3.16
N PRO A 42 -25.89 -15.31 -4.37
CA PRO A 42 -25.11 -15.34 -5.59
C PRO A 42 -24.12 -14.17 -5.55
N PRO A 43 -22.83 -14.38 -5.89
CA PRO A 43 -21.86 -13.31 -5.83
C PRO A 43 -22.37 -12.13 -6.65
N PRO A 44 -22.18 -10.88 -6.18
CA PRO A 44 -22.51 -9.72 -6.99
C PRO A 44 -21.87 -9.89 -8.37
N ARG A 45 -22.60 -9.59 -9.44
CA ARG A 45 -22.09 -9.68 -10.81
C ARG A 45 -20.92 -8.71 -10.96
N ARG A 46 -19.71 -9.19 -10.67
CA ARG A 46 -18.48 -8.47 -10.91
C ARG A 46 -18.24 -8.45 -12.42
N PRO A 47 -17.85 -7.31 -13.00
CA PRO A 47 -17.55 -7.22 -14.43
C PRO A 47 -16.36 -8.11 -14.81
N TYR A 48 -15.51 -8.47 -13.84
CA TYR A 48 -14.35 -9.34 -14.03
C TYR A 48 -14.37 -10.51 -13.04
N PRO A 49 -13.93 -11.71 -13.46
CA PRO A 49 -13.91 -12.90 -12.59
C PRO A 49 -12.86 -12.84 -11.49
N ALA A 50 -11.78 -12.08 -11.71
CA ALA A 50 -10.74 -11.80 -10.73
C ALA A 50 -10.20 -10.39 -10.94
N THR A 51 -9.86 -9.73 -9.85
CA THR A 51 -9.28 -8.39 -9.81
C THR A 51 -7.93 -8.43 -9.10
N PHE A 52 -6.91 -7.86 -9.75
CA PHE A 52 -5.54 -7.83 -9.24
C PHE A 52 -5.17 -6.44 -8.74
N ALA A 53 -4.47 -6.37 -7.60
CA ALA A 53 -3.83 -5.17 -7.11
C ALA A 53 -2.31 -5.28 -7.27
N TYR A 54 -1.77 -4.47 -8.18
CA TYR A 54 -0.34 -4.41 -8.48
C TYR A 54 0.34 -3.32 -7.65
N LEU A 55 1.39 -3.67 -6.94
CA LEU A 55 2.43 -2.73 -6.53
C LEU A 55 3.50 -2.72 -7.62
N ILE A 56 3.71 -1.59 -8.29
CA ILE A 56 4.79 -1.42 -9.26
C ILE A 56 5.80 -0.45 -8.65
N SER A 57 6.96 -0.97 -8.23
CA SER A 57 8.01 -0.19 -7.58
C SER A 57 9.13 0.16 -8.55
N ALA A 58 9.70 1.36 -8.43
CA ALA A 58 10.87 1.79 -9.17
C ALA A 58 11.81 2.65 -8.31
N SER A 59 13.09 2.66 -8.69
CA SER A 59 14.12 3.48 -8.07
C SER A 59 14.41 4.72 -8.91
N LYS A 60 15.33 5.56 -8.43
CA LYS A 60 15.81 6.75 -9.13
C LYS A 60 16.26 6.42 -10.56
N GLY A 61 15.78 7.18 -11.54
CA GLY A 61 16.09 7.00 -12.96
C GLY A 61 15.21 5.98 -13.70
N ASP A 62 14.39 5.20 -13.00
CA ASP A 62 13.58 4.12 -13.60
C ASP A 62 12.15 4.54 -13.96
N VAL A 63 11.79 5.83 -13.85
CA VAL A 63 10.43 6.33 -14.15
C VAL A 63 9.96 5.90 -15.55
N GLY A 64 10.84 5.96 -16.56
CA GLY A 64 10.50 5.52 -17.93
C GLY A 64 10.19 4.02 -18.01
N ARG A 65 10.92 3.18 -17.28
CA ARG A 65 10.68 1.74 -17.21
C ARG A 65 9.37 1.43 -16.48
N LEU A 66 9.10 2.14 -15.38
CA LEU A 66 7.86 2.02 -14.64
C LEU A 66 6.65 2.35 -15.53
N LYS A 67 6.71 3.44 -16.31
CA LYS A 67 5.65 3.80 -17.27
C LYS A 67 5.42 2.70 -18.32
N ARG A 68 6.51 2.11 -18.84
CA ARG A 68 6.43 1.02 -19.81
C ARG A 68 5.80 -0.24 -19.22
N VAL A 69 6.17 -0.62 -17.99
CA VAL A 69 5.60 -1.77 -17.28
C VAL A 69 4.12 -1.55 -17.00
N LEU A 70 3.74 -0.38 -16.50
CA LEU A 70 2.32 -0.05 -16.29
C LEU A 70 1.52 -0.17 -17.59
N GLY A 71 2.03 0.38 -18.69
CA GLY A 71 1.37 0.27 -20.00
C GLY A 71 1.21 -1.18 -20.48
N ALA A 72 2.18 -2.05 -20.21
CA ALA A 72 2.12 -3.46 -20.58
C ALA A 72 1.14 -4.28 -19.71
N LEU A 73 1.00 -3.93 -18.43
CA LEU A 73 0.15 -4.64 -17.48
C LEU A 73 -1.27 -4.09 -17.39
N TYR A 74 -1.55 -2.92 -17.97
CA TYR A 74 -2.79 -2.19 -17.74
C TYR A 74 -4.03 -2.95 -18.22
N HIS A 75 -5.02 -3.04 -17.34
CA HIS A 75 -6.36 -3.55 -17.61
C HIS A 75 -7.36 -2.78 -16.72
N PRO A 76 -8.52 -2.36 -17.24
CA PRO A 76 -9.49 -1.55 -16.49
C PRO A 76 -10.07 -2.28 -15.27
N GLY A 77 -10.01 -3.62 -15.24
CA GLY A 77 -10.45 -4.43 -14.11
C GLY A 77 -9.44 -4.58 -12.96
N ASN A 78 -8.25 -4.01 -13.07
CA ASN A 78 -7.19 -4.15 -12.07
C ASN A 78 -6.88 -2.80 -11.40
N HIS A 79 -6.13 -2.87 -10.31
CA HIS A 79 -5.71 -1.74 -9.50
C HIS A 79 -4.19 -1.62 -9.51
N TYR A 80 -3.66 -0.41 -9.62
CA TYR A 80 -2.23 -0.16 -9.75
C TYR A 80 -1.79 0.90 -8.76
N LEU A 81 -0.88 0.53 -7.87
CA LEU A 81 -0.21 1.46 -6.97
C LEU A 81 1.26 1.58 -7.38
N LEU A 82 1.64 2.77 -7.81
CA LEU A 82 2.99 3.07 -8.25
C LEU A 82 3.79 3.62 -7.06
N HIS A 83 4.92 2.97 -6.77
CA HIS A 83 5.89 3.45 -5.80
C HIS A 83 7.16 3.87 -6.54
N LEU A 84 7.57 5.12 -6.33
CA LEU A 84 8.90 5.59 -6.71
C LEU A 84 9.67 5.83 -5.42
N ASP A 85 10.91 5.33 -5.35
CA ASP A 85 11.75 5.45 -4.16
C ASP A 85 11.92 6.92 -3.75
N ARG A 86 11.99 7.16 -2.44
CA ARG A 86 12.23 8.47 -1.86
C ARG A 86 13.54 9.11 -2.32
N GLU A 87 14.55 8.31 -2.70
CA GLU A 87 15.82 8.81 -3.23
C GLU A 87 15.71 9.41 -4.65
N ALA A 88 14.62 9.15 -5.38
CA ALA A 88 14.39 9.77 -6.67
C ALA A 88 14.14 11.28 -6.52
N ALA A 89 14.53 12.07 -7.53
CA ALA A 89 14.43 13.51 -7.45
C ALA A 89 12.95 13.98 -7.38
N ALA A 90 12.67 15.10 -6.73
CA ALA A 90 11.31 15.65 -6.66
C ALA A 90 10.67 15.85 -8.06
N GLY A 91 11.47 16.22 -9.06
CA GLY A 91 11.01 16.32 -10.45
C GLY A 91 10.69 14.97 -11.11
N GLU A 92 11.23 13.85 -10.63
CA GLU A 92 10.82 12.51 -11.07
C GLU A 92 9.47 12.12 -10.47
N HIS A 93 9.27 12.38 -9.17
CA HIS A 93 7.98 12.19 -8.51
C HIS A 93 6.87 13.02 -9.19
N ALA A 94 7.14 14.29 -9.47
CA ALA A 94 6.21 15.17 -10.17
C ALA A 94 5.86 14.65 -11.58
N ARG A 95 6.87 14.24 -12.36
CA ARG A 95 6.67 13.68 -13.71
C ARG A 95 5.93 12.34 -13.73
N LEU A 96 5.98 11.58 -12.63
CA LEU A 96 5.17 10.37 -12.48
C LEU A 96 3.73 10.73 -12.15
N ALA A 97 3.51 11.63 -11.20
CA ALA A 97 2.18 12.09 -10.82
C ALA A 97 1.44 12.75 -11.99
N GLU A 98 2.09 13.63 -12.73
CA GLU A 98 1.56 14.30 -13.93
C GLU A 98 1.20 13.29 -15.02
N PHE A 99 2.04 12.27 -15.22
CA PHE A 99 1.74 11.22 -16.18
C PHE A 99 0.48 10.43 -15.80
N VAL A 100 0.31 10.08 -14.52
CA VAL A 100 -0.89 9.34 -14.08
C VAL A 100 -2.13 10.22 -14.16
N SER A 101 -2.07 11.47 -13.69
CA SER A 101 -3.23 12.38 -13.69
C SER A 101 -3.60 12.86 -15.09
N GLY A 102 -2.63 13.05 -15.98
CA GLY A 102 -2.83 13.52 -17.35
C GLY A 102 -3.20 12.43 -18.36
N HIS A 103 -3.05 11.14 -18.02
CA HIS A 103 -3.38 10.06 -18.95
C HIS A 103 -4.90 9.82 -18.99
N PRO A 104 -5.57 9.93 -20.15
CA PRO A 104 -7.05 9.91 -20.23
C PRO A 104 -7.64 8.57 -19.78
N VAL A 105 -6.94 7.46 -20.05
CA VAL A 105 -7.39 6.12 -19.64
C VAL A 105 -7.29 5.95 -18.12
N PHE A 106 -6.21 6.43 -17.50
CA PHE A 106 -5.98 6.22 -16.07
C PHE A 106 -6.86 7.16 -15.23
N SER A 107 -6.98 8.41 -15.65
CA SER A 107 -7.88 9.39 -15.02
C SER A 107 -9.36 8.99 -15.18
N GLY A 108 -9.76 8.48 -16.35
CA GLY A 108 -11.13 8.03 -16.60
C GLY A 108 -11.50 6.77 -15.81
N ALA A 109 -10.59 5.79 -15.74
CA ALA A 109 -10.83 4.56 -14.97
C ALA A 109 -10.63 4.75 -13.46
N GLY A 110 -9.80 5.71 -13.04
CA GLY A 110 -9.52 6.00 -11.63
C GLY A 110 -8.84 4.87 -10.87
N ASN A 111 -8.13 3.97 -11.57
CA ASN A 111 -7.59 2.72 -11.01
C ASN A 111 -6.05 2.69 -10.91
N VAL A 112 -5.39 3.83 -11.10
CA VAL A 112 -3.93 3.99 -10.99
C VAL A 112 -3.64 5.11 -10.00
N TRP A 113 -2.81 4.82 -9.00
CA TRP A 113 -2.41 5.76 -7.96
C TRP A 113 -0.90 5.81 -7.80
N VAL A 114 -0.39 6.93 -7.28
CA VAL A 114 1.02 7.09 -6.90
C VAL A 114 1.09 7.21 -5.38
N VAL A 115 2.02 6.49 -4.75
CA VAL A 115 2.28 6.64 -3.31
C VAL A 115 2.79 8.05 -3.04
N GLY A 116 2.00 8.86 -2.32
CA GLY A 116 2.36 10.25 -2.04
C GLY A 116 3.55 10.40 -1.06
N LYS A 117 3.58 9.59 0.00
CA LYS A 117 4.71 9.54 0.95
C LYS A 117 5.59 8.33 0.66
N SER A 118 6.49 8.47 -0.31
CA SER A 118 7.38 7.38 -0.70
C SER A 118 8.28 6.89 0.43
N ASN A 119 8.37 5.57 0.54
CA ASN A 119 9.33 4.89 1.38
C ASN A 119 10.75 5.00 0.80
N LEU A 120 11.74 5.09 1.69
CA LEU A 120 13.13 4.81 1.37
C LEU A 120 13.32 3.30 1.34
N VAL A 121 13.75 2.73 0.22
CA VAL A 121 13.95 1.28 0.09
C VAL A 121 15.44 0.98 0.08
N THR A 122 15.89 0.16 1.03
CA THR A 122 17.27 -0.30 1.08
C THR A 122 17.34 -1.76 0.64
N TYR A 123 18.30 -2.07 -0.23
CA TYR A 123 18.50 -3.42 -0.73
C TYR A 123 18.81 -4.38 0.43
N ARG A 124 18.06 -5.48 0.52
CA ARG A 124 18.10 -6.46 1.63
C ARG A 124 17.80 -5.89 3.01
N GLY A 125 17.25 -4.68 3.10
CA GLY A 125 16.83 -4.07 4.36
C GLY A 125 15.37 -4.36 4.71
N PRO A 126 14.98 -4.12 5.98
CA PRO A 126 13.59 -4.28 6.44
C PRO A 126 12.61 -3.32 5.75
N THR A 127 13.13 -2.26 5.13
CA THR A 127 12.34 -1.24 4.43
C THR A 127 11.69 -1.75 3.15
N MET A 128 12.23 -2.79 2.52
CA MET A 128 11.60 -3.45 1.37
C MET A 128 10.26 -4.07 1.78
N LEU A 129 10.26 -4.88 2.85
CA LEU A 129 9.03 -5.47 3.39
C LEU A 129 8.06 -4.38 3.89
N ALA A 130 8.58 -3.35 4.58
CA ALA A 130 7.75 -2.24 5.05
C ALA A 130 7.05 -1.50 3.90
N THR A 131 7.68 -1.40 2.72
CA THR A 131 7.10 -0.79 1.52
C THR A 131 5.95 -1.64 0.97
N THR A 132 6.13 -2.95 0.89
CA THR A 132 5.06 -3.88 0.48
C THR A 132 3.87 -3.83 1.45
N LEU A 133 4.12 -3.86 2.77
CA LEU A 133 3.05 -3.77 3.77
C LEU A 133 2.32 -2.42 3.74
N HIS A 134 3.05 -1.33 3.50
CA HIS A 134 2.44 -0.01 3.31
C HIS A 134 1.53 -0.02 2.07
N ALA A 135 2.00 -0.54 0.94
CA ALA A 135 1.20 -0.64 -0.28
C ALA A 135 -0.07 -1.48 -0.10
N MET A 136 0.04 -2.67 0.51
CA MET A 136 -1.11 -3.51 0.83
C MET A 136 -2.12 -2.75 1.71
N ALA A 137 -1.64 -2.06 2.75
CA ALA A 137 -2.52 -1.29 3.64
C ALA A 137 -3.24 -0.14 2.91
N VAL A 138 -2.60 0.50 1.93
CA VAL A 138 -3.24 1.52 1.08
C VAL A 138 -4.29 0.88 0.18
N LEU A 139 -3.95 -0.18 -0.54
CA LEU A 139 -4.84 -0.85 -1.49
C LEU A 139 -6.06 -1.48 -0.81
N LEU A 140 -5.90 -2.08 0.38
CA LEU A 140 -7.00 -2.61 1.20
C LEU A 140 -7.99 -1.52 1.67
N ARG A 141 -7.54 -0.26 1.75
CA ARG A 141 -8.42 0.88 2.08
C ARG A 141 -9.05 1.52 0.85
N ALA A 142 -8.43 1.38 -0.32
CA ALA A 142 -8.82 2.10 -1.52
C ALA A 142 -9.75 1.30 -2.45
N CYS A 143 -9.61 -0.02 -2.49
CA CYS A 143 -10.32 -0.86 -3.46
C CYS A 143 -10.52 -2.31 -2.96
N GLU A 144 -11.48 -3.01 -3.54
CA GLU A 144 -11.62 -4.46 -3.40
C GLU A 144 -10.79 -5.17 -4.47
N TRP A 145 -10.02 -6.19 -4.08
CA TRP A 145 -9.21 -7.00 -4.98
C TRP A 145 -9.10 -8.42 -4.45
N ASP A 146 -8.82 -9.36 -5.35
CA ASP A 146 -8.75 -10.80 -5.02
C ASP A 146 -7.30 -11.27 -4.87
N TRP A 147 -6.38 -10.67 -5.62
CA TRP A 147 -4.96 -11.04 -5.64
C TRP A 147 -4.06 -9.81 -5.55
N PHE A 148 -2.96 -9.93 -4.80
CA PHE A 148 -1.92 -8.91 -4.72
C PHE A 148 -0.64 -9.40 -5.41
N ILE A 149 -0.02 -8.54 -6.21
CA ILE A 149 1.23 -8.81 -6.93
C ILE A 149 2.17 -7.62 -6.73
N ASN A 150 3.44 -7.87 -6.38
CA ASN A 150 4.46 -6.84 -6.18
C ASN A 150 5.70 -7.00 -7.06
#